data_AF-A0A8H4EPM9-F1
#
_entry.id   AF-A0A8H4EPM9-F1
#
_cell.length_a   1.000
_cell.length_b   1.000
_cell.length_c   1.000
_cell.angle_alpha   90.00
_cell.angle_beta   90.00
_cell.angle_gamma   90.00
#
_symmetry.space_group_name_H-M   'P 1'
#
loop_
_entity.id
_entity.type
_entity.pdbx_description
1 polymer ?
#
loop_
_entity_poly.entity_id
_entity_poly.type
_entity_poly.pdbx_seq_one_letter_code
_entity_poly.pdbx_strand_id
1 'polypeptide(L)'
;MLHMPLDLLITNTLELFKESVGIPLSIDRNKSDSGYTAKGYFRPDFVCKIKEALIFKGEEKASHVSIKTAEKELKEKFNRIDPQVFGNINFFLCYAAAGSRLRFYTIDGSKNSSNCLVPLSNEIDIVDIYDRFEVIKIIINIARIVKSIIPSLP
;
A
#
# COMPACT_ATOMS: atom_id res chain seq x y z
N MET A 1 -14.85 7.05 11.96
CA MET A 1 -13.45 7.35 12.36
C MET A 1 -12.67 6.06 12.22
N LEU A 2 -12.11 5.82 11.03
CA LEU A 2 -11.54 4.53 10.61
C LEU A 2 -10.01 4.49 10.64
N HIS A 3 -9.40 5.67 10.75
CA HIS A 3 -7.96 5.83 10.64
C HIS A 3 -7.22 5.20 11.82
N MET A 4 -7.73 5.33 13.05
CA MET A 4 -7.00 4.91 14.25
C MET A 4 -6.67 3.40 14.31
N PRO A 5 -7.59 2.45 14.01
CA PRO A 5 -7.25 1.03 14.04
C PRO A 5 -6.34 0.59 12.89
N LEU A 6 -6.53 1.13 11.69
CA LEU A 6 -5.66 0.84 10.55
C LEU A 6 -4.26 1.41 10.75
N ASP A 7 -4.15 2.62 11.30
CA ASP A 7 -2.87 3.23 11.67
C ASP A 7 -2.09 2.37 12.66
N LEU A 8 -2.77 1.87 13.70
CA LEU A 8 -2.13 1.03 14.69
C LEU A 8 -1.55 -0.26 14.09
N LEU A 9 -2.25 -0.86 13.12
CA LEU A 9 -1.82 -2.13 12.52
C LEU A 9 -0.79 -1.94 11.42
N ILE A 10 -0.91 -0.90 10.60
CA ILE A 10 -0.06 -0.66 9.43
C ILE A 10 1.06 0.31 9.76
N THR A 11 0.71 1.54 10.13
CA THR A 11 1.66 2.64 10.38
C THR A 11 2.62 2.29 11.51
N ASN A 12 2.11 1.90 12.69
CA ASN A 12 2.97 1.62 13.83
C ASN A 12 3.86 0.39 13.61
N THR A 13 3.37 -0.64 12.92
CA THR A 13 4.18 -1.82 12.58
C THR A 13 5.32 -1.45 11.62
N LEU A 14 5.07 -0.57 10.65
CA LEU A 14 6.10 -0.07 9.73
C LEU A 14 7.12 0.85 10.43
N GLU A 15 6.68 1.74 11.33
CA GLU A 15 7.59 2.58 12.13
C GLU A 15 8.47 1.71 13.06
N LEU A 16 7.90 0.70 13.72
CA LEU A 16 8.69 -0.24 14.52
C LEU A 16 9.74 -0.97 13.66
N PHE A 17 9.39 -1.35 12.44
CA PHE A 17 10.33 -1.98 11.51
C PHE A 17 11.43 -1.01 11.07
N LYS A 18 11.08 0.24 10.76
CA LYS A 18 12.02 1.31 10.43
C LYS A 18 13.05 1.50 11.54
N GLU A 19 12.60 1.58 12.80
CA GLU A 19 13.47 1.73 13.97
C GLU A 19 14.35 0.50 14.22
N SER A 20 13.76 -0.70 14.20
CA SER A 20 14.48 -1.94 14.52
C SER A 20 15.47 -2.38 13.43
N VAL A 21 15.24 -2.00 12.17
CA VAL A 21 16.03 -2.47 11.02
C VAL A 21 16.87 -1.36 10.39
N GLY A 22 16.64 -0.09 10.74
CA GLY A 22 17.42 1.05 10.26
C GLY A 22 17.16 1.39 8.79
N ILE A 23 15.93 1.18 8.30
CA ILE A 23 15.56 1.52 6.92
C ILE A 23 15.01 2.94 6.89
N PRO A 24 15.38 3.81 5.93
CA PRO A 24 14.88 5.17 5.85
C PRO A 24 13.47 5.23 5.23
N LEU A 25 12.49 4.61 5.90
CA LEU A 25 11.08 4.69 5.52
C LEU A 25 10.50 6.07 5.87
N SER A 26 9.85 6.68 4.89
CA SER A 26 8.95 7.83 5.09
C SER A 26 7.51 7.38 4.96
N ILE A 27 6.66 7.74 5.91
CA ILE A 27 5.22 7.46 5.87
C ILE A 27 4.48 8.78 5.84
N ASP A 28 3.61 8.95 4.84
CA ASP A 28 2.76 10.12 4.68
C ASP A 28 1.29 9.68 4.55
N ARG A 29 0.39 10.44 5.18
CA ARG A 29 -1.06 10.26 5.06
C ARG A 29 -1.69 11.50 4.43
N ASN A 30 -2.67 11.32 3.54
CA ASN A 30 -3.51 12.38 2.97
C ASN A 30 -2.76 13.56 2.29
N LYS A 31 -1.49 13.41 1.92
CA LYS A 31 -0.74 14.42 1.16
C LYS A 31 -0.91 14.21 -0.34
N SER A 32 -0.94 15.31 -1.09
CA SER A 32 -0.83 15.28 -2.55
C SER A 32 0.56 14.77 -2.94
N ASP A 33 0.62 13.68 -3.69
CA ASP A 33 1.84 13.25 -4.36
C ASP A 33 2.20 14.33 -5.39
N SER A 34 3.18 15.17 -5.07
CA SER A 34 3.78 16.10 -6.04
C SER A 34 4.82 15.40 -6.93
N GLY A 35 5.18 14.16 -6.62
CA GLY A 35 6.11 13.34 -7.39
C GLY A 35 5.41 12.10 -7.94
N TYR A 36 5.65 11.84 -9.23
CA TYR A 36 5.38 10.56 -9.93
C TYR A 36 3.98 10.28 -10.50
N THR A 37 2.96 11.09 -10.23
CA THR A 37 1.69 11.03 -10.99
C THR A 37 1.61 12.13 -12.03
N ALA A 38 1.83 11.78 -13.30
CA ALA A 38 1.50 12.66 -14.41
C ALA A 38 0.01 13.05 -14.35
N LYS A 39 -0.27 14.36 -14.36
CA LYS A 39 -1.58 15.02 -14.47
C LYS A 39 -2.70 14.46 -13.57
N GLY A 40 -2.71 14.91 -12.32
CA GLY A 40 -3.92 14.88 -11.50
C GLY A 40 -3.57 14.87 -10.03
N TYR A 41 -4.20 15.77 -9.27
CA TYR A 41 -4.12 15.83 -7.81
C TYR A 41 -4.73 14.57 -7.18
N PHE A 42 -4.02 13.45 -7.16
CA PHE A 42 -4.47 12.24 -6.48
C PHE A 42 -3.74 12.13 -5.14
N ARG A 43 -4.52 12.25 -4.06
CA ARG A 43 -4.09 12.08 -2.66
C ARG A 43 -4.38 10.65 -2.23
N PRO A 44 -3.40 9.73 -2.29
CA PRO A 44 -3.52 8.47 -1.54
C PRO A 44 -3.78 8.73 -0.05
N ASP A 45 -4.60 7.88 0.57
CA ASP A 45 -4.87 7.96 2.01
C ASP A 45 -3.64 7.57 2.83
N PHE A 46 -2.81 6.67 2.28
CA PHE A 46 -1.57 6.20 2.88
C PHE A 46 -0.47 5.99 1.84
N VAL A 47 0.74 6.45 2.16
CA VAL A 47 1.94 6.34 1.34
C VAL A 47 3.13 5.98 2.20
N CYS A 48 3.91 5.00 1.74
CA CYS A 48 5.20 4.66 2.32
C CYS A 48 6.28 4.68 1.22
N LYS A 49 7.35 5.42 1.47
CA LYS A 49 8.47 5.68 0.54
C LYS A 49 9.80 5.31 1.17
N ILE A 50 10.79 5.03 0.31
CA ILE A 50 12.21 5.01 0.67
C ILE A 50 12.89 6.04 -0.22
N LYS A 51 13.48 7.08 0.39
CA LYS A 51 13.86 8.30 -0.34
C LYS A 51 12.66 8.82 -1.13
N GLU A 52 12.76 8.92 -2.44
CA GLU A 52 11.67 9.34 -3.34
C GLU A 52 10.89 8.17 -3.96
N ALA A 53 11.37 6.94 -3.82
CA ALA A 53 10.72 5.78 -4.41
C ALA A 53 9.46 5.40 -3.60
N LEU A 54 8.31 5.32 -4.28
CA LEU A 54 7.07 4.84 -3.69
C LEU A 54 7.12 3.30 -3.57
N ILE A 55 6.93 2.78 -2.35
CA ILE A 55 7.12 1.36 -2.06
C ILE A 55 5.82 0.65 -1.69
N PHE A 56 4.95 1.34 -0.95
CA PHE A 56 3.71 0.77 -0.46
C PHE A 56 2.64 1.87 -0.38
N LYS A 57 1.41 1.56 -0.81
CA LYS A 57 0.30 2.54 -0.91
C LYS A 57 -1.00 1.94 -0.37
N GLY A 58 -1.79 2.77 0.28
CA GLY A 58 -3.14 2.44 0.74
C GLY A 58 -4.18 3.32 0.08
N GLU A 59 -5.33 2.72 -0.23
CA GLU A 59 -6.56 3.41 -0.59
C GLU A 59 -7.65 3.06 0.42
N GLU A 60 -8.24 4.08 1.04
CA GLU A 60 -9.21 3.92 2.12
C GLU A 60 -10.56 4.56 1.73
N LYS A 61 -11.65 3.87 2.03
CA LYS A 61 -13.01 4.38 1.86
C LYS A 61 -13.79 4.32 3.16
N ALA A 62 -14.84 5.14 3.22
CA ALA A 62 -15.78 5.11 4.32
C ALA A 62 -16.48 3.75 4.43
N SER A 63 -16.95 3.39 5.62
CA SER A 63 -17.53 2.06 5.91
C SER A 63 -18.77 1.69 5.10
N HIS A 64 -19.52 2.68 4.61
CA HIS A 64 -20.69 2.44 3.76
C HIS A 64 -20.33 2.18 2.29
N VAL A 65 -19.06 2.37 1.92
CA VAL A 65 -18.57 2.15 0.57
C VAL A 65 -18.04 0.72 0.47
N SER A 66 -18.26 0.05 -0.66
CA SER A 66 -17.68 -1.27 -0.90
C SER A 66 -16.16 -1.21 -1.04
N ILE A 67 -15.45 -2.21 -0.52
CA ILE A 67 -14.01 -2.40 -0.76
C ILE A 67 -13.68 -2.45 -2.26
N LYS A 68 -14.62 -2.91 -3.11
CA LYS A 68 -14.48 -2.91 -4.57
C LYS A 68 -14.29 -1.50 -5.15
N THR A 69 -14.81 -0.47 -4.50
CA THR A 69 -14.60 0.92 -4.90
C THR A 69 -13.15 1.34 -4.63
N ALA A 70 -12.60 0.99 -3.47
CA ALA A 70 -11.19 1.21 -3.15
C ALA A 70 -10.28 0.45 -4.13
N GLU A 71 -10.61 -0.81 -4.45
CA GLU A 71 -9.88 -1.62 -5.44
C GLU A 71 -9.91 -1.01 -6.85
N LYS A 72 -11.07 -0.50 -7.28
CA LYS A 72 -11.22 0.16 -8.56
C LYS A 72 -10.37 1.43 -8.63
N GLU A 73 -10.40 2.25 -7.59
CA GLU A 73 -9.57 3.46 -7.53
C GLU A 73 -8.08 3.16 -7.49
N LEU A 74 -7.66 2.11 -6.78
CA LEU A 74 -6.28 1.62 -6.87
C LEU A 74 -5.94 1.30 -8.33
N LYS A 75 -6.68 0.39 -8.99
CA LYS A 75 -6.43 0.02 -10.40
C LYS A 75 -6.32 1.24 -11.32
N GLU A 76 -7.28 2.16 -11.23
CA GLU A 76 -7.31 3.37 -12.05
C GLU A 76 -6.11 4.29 -11.80
N LYS A 77 -5.67 4.43 -10.54
CA LYS A 77 -4.50 5.24 -10.18
C LYS A 77 -3.21 4.61 -10.70
N PHE A 78 -3.07 3.29 -10.58
CA PHE A 78 -1.88 2.58 -11.05
C PHE A 78 -1.75 2.53 -12.57
N ASN A 79 -2.87 2.47 -13.29
CA ASN A 79 -2.87 2.55 -14.75
C ASN A 79 -2.36 3.90 -15.29
N ARG A 80 -2.17 4.90 -14.42
CA ARG A 80 -1.61 6.22 -14.75
C ARG A 80 -0.16 6.39 -14.31
N ILE A 81 0.42 5.40 -13.62
CA ILE A 81 1.82 5.41 -13.20
C ILE A 81 2.66 4.94 -14.38
N ASP A 82 3.72 5.69 -14.71
CA ASP A 82 4.68 5.29 -15.72
C ASP A 82 5.40 4.01 -15.26
N PRO A 83 5.42 2.93 -16.07
CA PRO A 83 6.14 1.71 -15.73
C PRO A 83 7.61 1.91 -15.34
N GLN A 84 8.25 2.98 -15.83
CA GLN A 84 9.62 3.34 -15.45
C GLN A 84 9.78 3.65 -13.95
N VAL A 85 8.69 4.02 -13.26
CA VAL A 85 8.65 4.27 -11.81
C VAL A 85 8.90 2.98 -11.00
N PHE A 86 8.60 1.81 -11.56
CA PHE A 86 8.83 0.52 -10.90
C PHE A 86 10.30 0.08 -10.95
N GLY A 87 11.14 0.72 -11.79
CA GLY A 87 12.53 0.33 -11.97
C GLY A 87 12.65 -1.16 -12.33
N ASN A 88 13.51 -1.89 -11.61
CA ASN A 88 13.68 -3.34 -11.78
C ASN A 88 12.68 -4.18 -10.95
N ILE A 89 11.90 -3.54 -10.09
CA ILE A 89 10.95 -4.20 -9.19
C ILE A 89 9.63 -4.21 -9.94
N ASN A 90 9.44 -5.16 -10.86
CA ASN A 90 8.24 -5.31 -11.72
C ASN A 90 6.93 -5.61 -10.97
N PHE A 91 6.79 -5.16 -9.72
CA PHE A 91 5.58 -5.24 -8.93
C PHE A 91 5.48 -4.07 -7.94
N PHE A 92 4.25 -3.77 -7.51
CA PHE A 92 3.98 -2.78 -6.49
C PHE A 92 3.11 -3.37 -5.38
N LEU A 93 3.39 -3.07 -4.11
CA LEU A 93 2.60 -3.58 -2.98
C LEU A 93 1.57 -2.53 -2.54
N CYS A 94 0.32 -2.92 -2.33
CA CYS A 94 -0.72 -1.99 -1.89
C CYS A 94 -1.80 -2.65 -1.05
N TYR A 95 -2.68 -1.84 -0.46
CA TYR A 95 -3.89 -2.32 0.19
C TYR A 95 -5.11 -1.46 -0.15
N ALA A 96 -6.27 -2.09 -0.10
CA ALA A 96 -7.57 -1.46 -0.19
C ALA A 96 -8.27 -1.62 1.15
N ALA A 97 -8.87 -0.56 1.69
CA ALA A 97 -9.70 -0.63 2.87
C ALA A 97 -11.04 0.09 2.68
N ALA A 98 -12.09 -0.44 3.27
CA ALA A 98 -13.39 0.21 3.35
C ALA A 98 -14.09 -0.21 4.64
N GLY A 99 -14.25 0.71 5.58
CA GLY A 99 -14.67 0.27 6.91
C GLY A 99 -13.62 -0.65 7.54
N SER A 100 -14.07 -1.61 8.34
CA SER A 100 -13.17 -2.59 8.93
C SER A 100 -12.60 -3.59 7.93
N ARG A 101 -13.08 -3.57 6.68
CA ARG A 101 -12.63 -4.48 5.63
C ARG A 101 -11.33 -3.98 5.01
N LEU A 102 -10.37 -4.87 4.91
CA LEU A 102 -9.03 -4.63 4.39
C LEU A 102 -8.64 -5.79 3.50
N ARG A 103 -7.92 -5.50 2.41
CA ARG A 103 -7.26 -6.53 1.62
C ARG A 103 -5.97 -6.01 1.03
N PHE A 104 -4.93 -6.84 1.10
CA PHE A 104 -3.63 -6.58 0.51
C PHE A 104 -3.55 -7.11 -0.91
N TYR A 105 -2.79 -6.39 -1.72
CA TYR A 105 -2.65 -6.59 -3.14
C TYR A 105 -1.20 -6.38 -3.58
N THR A 106 -0.87 -6.98 -4.71
CA THR A 106 0.25 -6.54 -5.53
C THR A 106 -0.26 -6.13 -6.90
N ILE A 107 0.44 -5.20 -7.54
CA ILE A 107 0.20 -4.81 -8.91
C ILE A 107 1.37 -5.34 -9.71
N ASP A 108 1.06 -6.29 -10.58
CA ASP A 108 2.01 -6.95 -11.47
C ASP A 108 2.31 -6.03 -12.65
N GLY A 109 3.50 -5.43 -12.65
CA GLY A 109 3.96 -4.51 -13.70
C GLY A 109 4.26 -5.20 -15.02
N SER A 110 4.31 -6.54 -15.06
CA SER A 110 4.48 -7.32 -16.29
C SER A 110 3.17 -7.55 -17.05
N LYS A 111 2.02 -7.30 -16.41
CA LYS A 111 0.69 -7.53 -16.99
C LYS A 111 0.09 -6.26 -17.55
N ASN A 112 -0.77 -6.43 -18.56
CA ASN A 112 -1.61 -5.35 -19.06
C ASN A 112 -2.51 -4.77 -17.94
N SER A 113 -2.81 -3.49 -18.07
CA SER A 113 -3.52 -2.63 -17.10
C SER A 113 -4.87 -3.13 -16.58
N SER A 114 -5.53 -4.07 -17.27
CA SER A 114 -6.83 -4.63 -16.83
C SER A 114 -6.72 -5.73 -15.78
N ASN A 115 -5.60 -6.47 -15.73
CA ASN A 115 -5.41 -7.65 -14.87
C ASN A 115 -4.16 -7.55 -13.97
N CYS A 116 -3.66 -6.34 -13.73
CA CYS A 116 -2.45 -6.12 -12.96
C CYS A 116 -2.64 -6.31 -11.45
N LEU A 117 -3.85 -6.07 -10.89
CA LEU A 117 -4.10 -6.21 -9.44
C LEU A 117 -4.31 -7.68 -9.04
N VAL A 118 -3.37 -8.20 -8.26
CA VAL A 118 -3.33 -9.58 -7.76
C VAL A 118 -3.54 -9.57 -6.24
N PRO A 119 -4.56 -10.26 -5.69
CA PRO A 119 -4.76 -10.33 -4.24
C PRO A 119 -3.62 -11.09 -3.55
N LEU A 120 -3.06 -10.52 -2.48
CA LEU A 120 -2.06 -11.15 -1.62
C LEU A 120 -2.69 -11.76 -0.35
N SER A 121 -3.97 -11.47 -0.10
CA SER A 121 -4.69 -11.91 1.08
C SER A 121 -6.18 -12.11 0.76
N ASN A 122 -6.86 -12.86 1.62
CA ASN A 122 -8.32 -12.82 1.67
C ASN A 122 -8.82 -11.45 2.13
N GLU A 123 -10.14 -11.24 2.12
CA GLU A 123 -10.67 -10.03 2.77
C GLU A 123 -10.56 -10.23 4.28
N ILE A 124 -9.98 -9.25 4.96
CA ILE A 124 -9.68 -9.23 6.39
C ILE A 124 -10.64 -8.26 7.06
N ASP A 125 -11.26 -8.64 8.17
CA ASP A 125 -12.07 -7.77 9.00
C ASP A 125 -11.32 -7.41 10.29
N ILE A 126 -10.82 -6.16 10.37
CA ILE A 126 -10.02 -5.73 11.53
C ILE A 126 -10.81 -5.62 12.83
N VAL A 127 -12.13 -5.87 12.83
CA VAL A 127 -12.89 -6.08 14.08
C VAL A 127 -12.45 -7.38 14.75
N ASP A 128 -12.12 -8.42 13.97
CA ASP A 128 -11.66 -9.71 14.46
C ASP A 128 -10.18 -9.68 14.88
N ILE A 129 -9.85 -10.30 16.01
CA ILE A 129 -8.50 -10.26 16.58
C ILE A 129 -7.50 -11.12 15.80
N TYR A 130 -7.91 -12.27 15.27
CA TYR A 130 -7.05 -13.13 14.46
C TYR A 130 -6.71 -12.45 13.14
N ASP A 131 -7.68 -11.76 12.58
CA ASP A 131 -7.50 -10.93 11.39
C ASP A 131 -6.53 -9.77 11.64
N ARG A 132 -6.55 -9.14 12.82
CA ARG A 132 -5.51 -8.15 13.19
C ARG A 132 -4.10 -8.76 13.22
N PHE A 133 -3.95 -9.96 13.77
CA PHE A 133 -2.67 -10.66 13.73
C PHE A 133 -2.24 -11.00 12.29
N GLU A 134 -3.19 -11.33 11.42
CA GLU A 134 -2.92 -11.52 9.99
C GLU A 134 -2.39 -10.24 9.33
N VAL A 135 -3.01 -9.09 9.60
CA VAL A 135 -2.51 -7.79 9.13
C VAL A 135 -1.06 -7.56 9.56
N ILE A 136 -0.75 -7.76 10.84
CA ILE A 136 0.60 -7.55 11.37
C ILE A 136 1.61 -8.46 10.68
N LYS A 137 1.28 -9.74 10.48
CA LYS A 137 2.15 -10.70 9.76
C LYS A 137 2.39 -10.26 8.32
N ILE A 138 1.35 -9.81 7.62
CA ILE A 138 1.47 -9.33 6.24
C ILE A 138 2.36 -8.09 6.19
N ILE A 139 2.17 -7.12 7.07
CA ILE A 139 3.00 -5.90 7.11
C ILE A 139 4.46 -6.23 7.41
N ILE A 140 4.75 -7.14 8.35
CA ILE A 140 6.12 -7.61 8.61
C ILE A 140 6.74 -8.24 7.35
N ASN A 141 5.98 -9.04 6.61
CA ASN A 141 6.46 -9.66 5.37
C ASN A 141 6.66 -8.63 4.26
N ILE A 142 5.76 -7.65 4.11
CA ILE A 142 5.95 -6.50 3.21
C ILE A 142 7.27 -5.80 3.57
N ALA A 143 7.49 -5.49 4.85
CA ALA A 143 8.68 -4.80 5.30
C ALA A 143 9.97 -5.59 5.00
N ARG A 144 9.95 -6.93 5.13
CA ARG A 144 11.05 -7.82 4.71
C ARG A 144 11.30 -7.79 3.21
N ILE A 145 10.23 -7.84 2.39
CA ILE A 145 10.33 -7.73 0.92
C ILE A 145 10.95 -6.38 0.56
N VAL A 146 10.44 -5.29 1.14
CA VAL A 146 10.96 -3.94 0.97
C VAL A 146 12.45 -3.87 1.29
N LYS A 147 12.87 -4.43 2.43
CA LYS A 147 14.29 -4.50 2.77
C LYS A 147 15.13 -5.19 1.69
N SER A 148 14.63 -6.29 1.12
CA SER A 148 15.34 -7.07 0.11
C SER A 148 15.50 -6.34 -1.22
N ILE A 149 14.56 -5.45 -1.57
CA ILE A 149 14.57 -4.73 -2.85
C ILE A 149 15.22 -3.35 -2.78
N ILE A 150 15.61 -2.86 -1.58
CA ILE A 150 16.32 -1.57 -1.42
C ILE A 150 17.51 -1.40 -2.37
N PRO A 151 18.41 -2.40 -2.55
CA PRO A 151 19.54 -2.25 -3.46
C PRO A 151 19.15 -2.08 -4.94
N SER A 152 17.89 -2.38 -5.29
CA SER A 152 17.35 -2.29 -6.64
C SER A 152 16.44 -1.07 -6.85
N LEU A 153 16.25 -0.24 -5.83
CA LEU A 153 15.53 1.02 -5.95
C LEU A 153 16.40 2.06 -6.69
N PRO A 154 15.78 2.93 -7.51
CA PRO A 154 16.48 4.04 -8.17
C PRO A 154 17.07 5.05 -7.17
#